data_AF-A0A0P4UR33-F1
#
_entry.id   AF-A0A0P4UR33-F1
#
_cell.length_a   1.000
_cell.length_b   1.000
_cell.length_c   1.000
_cell.angle_alpha   90.00
_cell.angle_beta   90.00
_cell.angle_gamma   90.00
#
_symmetry.space_group_name_H-M   'P 1'
#
loop_
_entity.id
_entity.type
_entity.pdbx_description
1 polymer ?
#
loop_
_entity_poly.entity_id
_entity_poly.type
_entity_poly.pdbx_seq_one_letter_code
_entity_poly.pdbx_strand_id
1 'polypeptide(L)'
;MPLERSRFVERNAIVSKSFHPKSWSDLNGYQYQYQGFNVQIHYLQATDGDVSTYLKTYLLNEQNIEAIDKQSSTGFYRLLERDRVAYLSSCINSRGSSTINREQFFANRNTYDLRIDRLLPIVLGMEDPRDARCLWITVSTPIENRSIEVVHQQLEAVWQDVYAWWLPRFPKL
;
A
#
# COMPACT_ATOMS: atom_id res chain seq x y z
N MET A 1 -6.23 19.00 10.59
CA MET A 1 -5.69 17.99 11.54
C MET A 1 -6.18 16.61 11.10
N PRO A 2 -5.40 15.83 10.34
CA PRO A 2 -5.79 14.48 9.92
C PRO A 2 -4.71 13.50 10.42
N LEU A 3 -4.84 12.91 11.60
CA LEU A 3 -5.37 11.56 11.80
C LEU A 3 -5.59 11.28 13.29
N GLU A 4 -5.49 12.29 14.17
CA GLU A 4 -5.68 12.11 15.62
C GLU A 4 -7.11 11.69 16.01
N ARG A 5 -8.08 11.86 15.10
CA ARG A 5 -9.46 11.40 15.28
C ARG A 5 -9.76 10.04 14.68
N SER A 6 -8.81 9.37 14.01
CA SER A 6 -8.94 7.92 13.91
C SER A 6 -8.78 7.41 15.34
N ARG A 7 -9.74 6.63 15.83
CA ARG A 7 -9.56 5.91 17.09
C ARG A 7 -8.43 4.92 16.83
N PHE A 8 -7.19 5.35 17.09
CA PHE A 8 -6.12 4.44 17.47
C PHE A 8 -6.66 3.75 18.71
N VAL A 9 -7.21 2.55 18.51
CA VAL A 9 -7.57 1.67 19.60
C VAL A 9 -6.25 1.33 20.29
N GLU A 10 -5.93 2.17 21.27
CA GLU A 10 -4.91 2.08 22.30
C GLU A 10 -3.47 1.76 21.86
N ARG A 11 -2.51 2.23 22.67
CA ARG A 11 -1.10 1.80 22.61
C ARG A 11 -0.90 0.37 23.12
N ASN A 12 -1.90 -0.49 22.90
CA ASN A 12 -1.88 -1.91 23.17
C ASN A 12 -2.41 -2.59 21.91
N ALA A 13 -1.76 -3.68 21.49
CA ALA A 13 -2.20 -4.49 20.36
C ALA A 13 -3.73 -4.66 20.39
N ILE A 14 -4.41 -4.39 19.28
CA ILE A 14 -5.87 -4.50 19.19
C ILE A 14 -6.25 -5.97 19.38
N VAL A 15 -6.56 -6.34 20.63
CA VAL A 15 -7.10 -7.65 21.00
C VAL A 15 -8.60 -7.59 20.77
N SER A 16 -9.02 -7.99 19.58
CA SER A 16 -10.41 -8.41 19.31
C SER A 16 -10.39 -9.64 18.40
N LYS A 17 -10.25 -10.80 19.05
CA LYS A 17 -10.79 -12.12 18.68
C LYS A 17 -10.50 -12.63 17.26
N SER A 18 -9.23 -12.70 16.90
CA SER A 18 -8.56 -13.95 16.50
C SER A 18 -7.09 -13.61 16.31
N PHE A 19 -6.24 -14.00 17.25
CA PHE A 19 -4.77 -14.04 17.10
C PHE A 19 -4.37 -15.23 16.20
N HIS A 20 -5.10 -15.38 15.11
CA HIS A 20 -4.76 -16.27 14.03
C HIS A 20 -4.83 -15.40 12.78
N PRO A 21 -3.78 -15.37 11.95
CA PRO A 21 -3.90 -14.80 10.62
C PRO A 21 -5.16 -15.40 10.01
N LYS A 22 -6.16 -14.58 9.70
CA LYS A 22 -7.19 -15.02 8.78
C LYS A 22 -6.45 -15.16 7.47
N SER A 23 -6.00 -16.38 7.20
CA SER A 23 -5.30 -16.78 5.99
C SER A 23 -6.13 -16.35 4.80
N TRP A 24 -5.72 -15.25 4.17
CA TRP A 24 -5.80 -15.11 2.72
C TRP A 24 -4.50 -15.73 2.23
N SER A 25 -4.47 -17.06 2.26
CA SER A 25 -3.34 -17.99 2.08
C SER A 25 -2.06 -17.66 2.87
N ASP A 26 -1.35 -16.53 2.73
CA ASP A 26 0.01 -16.35 3.30
C ASP A 26 0.43 -14.90 3.70
N LEU A 27 -0.45 -13.89 3.62
CA LEU A 27 -0.06 -12.49 3.87
C LEU A 27 -0.57 -11.92 5.20
N ASN A 28 0.35 -11.54 6.10
CA ASN A 28 0.02 -10.78 7.31
C ASN A 28 -0.20 -9.29 6.99
N GLY A 29 -1.20 -8.67 7.61
CA GLY A 29 -1.56 -7.27 7.36
C GLY A 29 -2.50 -6.66 8.39
N TYR A 30 -2.80 -5.38 8.22
CA TYR A 30 -3.72 -4.59 9.05
C TYR A 30 -4.89 -4.08 8.21
N GLN A 31 -6.04 -3.94 8.84
CA GLN A 31 -7.22 -3.31 8.24
C GLN A 31 -7.83 -2.31 9.22
N TYR A 32 -8.24 -1.15 8.72
CA TYR A 32 -8.96 -0.14 9.51
C TYR A 32 -9.94 0.67 8.65
N GLN A 33 -10.79 1.45 9.31
CA GLN A 33 -11.71 2.37 8.67
C GLN A 33 -11.22 3.82 8.82
N TYR A 34 -11.24 4.59 7.73
CA TYR A 34 -10.87 6.00 7.71
C TYR A 34 -11.87 6.79 6.88
N GLN A 35 -12.59 7.72 7.51
CA GLN A 35 -13.60 8.56 6.86
C GLN A 35 -14.67 7.76 6.05
N GLY A 36 -15.00 6.54 6.49
CA GLY A 36 -15.94 5.65 5.79
C GLY A 36 -15.32 4.80 4.69
N PHE A 37 -13.99 4.84 4.53
CA PHE A 37 -13.22 4.01 3.61
C PHE A 37 -12.55 2.89 4.37
N ASN A 38 -12.54 1.71 3.76
CA ASN A 38 -11.74 0.59 4.23
C ASN A 38 -10.29 0.77 3.76
N VAL A 39 -9.33 0.60 4.67
CA VAL A 39 -7.90 0.62 4.33
C VAL A 39 -7.29 -0.70 4.78
N GLN A 40 -6.69 -1.41 3.84
CA GLN A 40 -5.97 -2.67 4.04
C GLN A 40 -4.50 -2.47 3.72
N ILE A 41 -3.61 -3.05 4.53
CA ILE A 41 -2.16 -2.88 4.44
C ILE A 41 -1.49 -4.22 4.66
N HIS A 42 -0.67 -4.64 3.71
CA HIS A 42 0.16 -5.83 3.79
C HIS A 42 1.63 -5.43 3.73
N TYR A 43 2.44 -5.97 4.65
CA TYR A 43 3.88 -5.77 4.62
C TYR A 43 4.54 -6.92 3.89
N LEU A 44 4.96 -6.66 2.66
CA LEU A 44 5.59 -7.64 1.78
C LEU A 44 7.10 -7.51 1.89
N GLN A 45 7.76 -8.62 2.17
CA GLN A 45 9.22 -8.74 2.16
C GLN A 45 9.64 -9.48 0.89
N ALA A 46 10.83 -9.14 0.36
CA ALA A 46 11.39 -9.78 -0.84
C ALA A 46 10.43 -9.78 -2.04
N THR A 47 9.80 -8.64 -2.31
CA THR A 47 8.85 -8.50 -3.41
C THR A 47 9.41 -7.69 -4.58
N ASP A 48 8.73 -7.73 -5.72
CA ASP A 48 9.07 -6.97 -6.92
C ASP A 48 8.14 -5.77 -7.18
N GLY A 49 7.17 -5.54 -6.29
CA GLY A 49 6.30 -4.36 -6.31
C GLY A 49 5.17 -4.40 -7.34
N ASP A 50 4.91 -5.53 -7.99
CA ASP A 50 3.81 -5.64 -8.94
C ASP A 50 2.45 -5.80 -8.25
N VAL A 51 1.73 -4.68 -8.14
CA VAL A 51 0.40 -4.60 -7.54
C VAL A 51 -0.62 -5.42 -8.33
N SER A 52 -0.42 -5.61 -9.65
CA SER A 52 -1.30 -6.45 -10.48
C SER A 52 -1.32 -7.88 -9.97
N THR A 53 -0.15 -8.43 -9.66
CA THR A 53 0.00 -9.77 -9.12
C THR A 53 -0.71 -9.89 -7.78
N TYR A 54 -0.53 -8.94 -6.87
CA TYR A 54 -1.19 -9.00 -5.56
C TYR A 54 -2.71 -8.89 -5.66
N LEU A 55 -3.21 -7.97 -6.49
CA LEU A 55 -4.64 -7.83 -6.73
C LEU A 55 -5.22 -9.13 -7.31
N LYS A 56 -4.60 -9.71 -8.33
CA LYS A 56 -5.06 -10.97 -8.94
C LYS A 56 -5.10 -12.12 -7.94
N THR A 57 -4.04 -12.30 -7.16
CA THR A 57 -3.93 -13.41 -6.22
C THR A 57 -4.87 -13.27 -5.04
N TYR A 58 -4.98 -12.07 -4.45
CA TYR A 58 -5.62 -11.90 -3.13
C TYR A 58 -6.94 -11.15 -3.17
N LEU A 59 -7.19 -10.30 -4.16
CA LEU A 59 -8.44 -9.54 -4.25
C LEU A 59 -9.38 -10.10 -5.32
N LEU A 60 -8.86 -10.44 -6.50
CA LEU A 60 -9.64 -10.72 -7.70
C LEU A 60 -9.85 -12.21 -7.97
N ASN A 61 -9.18 -13.10 -7.23
CA ASN A 61 -9.20 -14.55 -7.45
C ASN A 61 -8.95 -14.89 -8.95
N GLU A 62 -7.86 -14.35 -9.50
CA GLU A 62 -7.39 -14.52 -10.88
C GLU A 62 -8.29 -13.95 -12.00
N GLN A 63 -9.32 -13.17 -11.66
CA GLN A 63 -10.17 -12.52 -12.64
C GLN A 63 -9.47 -11.32 -13.30
N ASN A 64 -9.71 -11.13 -14.60
CA ASN A 64 -9.32 -9.90 -15.30
C ASN A 64 -10.34 -8.81 -14.98
N ILE A 65 -9.85 -7.67 -14.48
CA ILE A 65 -10.65 -6.47 -14.23
C ILE A 65 -9.99 -5.30 -14.94
N GLU A 66 -10.82 -4.45 -15.54
CA GLU A 66 -10.35 -3.17 -16.08
C GLU A 66 -9.85 -2.28 -14.95
N ALA A 67 -8.61 -1.82 -15.08
CA ALA A 67 -7.96 -0.98 -14.10
C ALA A 67 -7.35 0.23 -14.78
N ILE A 68 -7.34 1.35 -14.08
CA ILE A 68 -6.80 2.62 -14.55
C ILE A 68 -5.58 2.96 -13.69
N ASP A 69 -4.43 3.05 -14.35
CA ASP A 69 -3.19 3.47 -13.72
C ASP A 69 -3.11 4.99 -13.74
N LYS A 70 -2.79 5.58 -12.58
CA LYS A 70 -2.66 7.03 -12.41
C LYS A 70 -1.36 7.38 -11.70
N GLN A 71 -0.94 8.62 -11.90
CA GLN A 71 0.22 9.23 -11.27
C GLN A 71 -0.20 10.52 -10.54
N SER A 72 0.37 10.73 -9.36
CA SER A 72 0.23 11.96 -8.57
C SER A 72 1.54 12.32 -7.88
N SER A 73 1.51 13.33 -7.01
CA SER A 73 2.66 13.72 -6.17
C SER A 73 3.14 12.62 -5.22
N THR A 74 2.28 11.66 -4.86
CA THR A 74 2.67 10.52 -4.01
C THR A 74 3.33 9.39 -4.80
N GLY A 75 3.35 9.47 -6.15
CA GLY A 75 3.75 8.37 -7.03
C GLY A 75 2.60 7.79 -7.83
N PHE A 76 2.68 6.50 -8.13
CA PHE A 76 1.72 5.77 -8.93
C PHE A 76 0.72 5.01 -8.06
N TYR A 77 -0.50 4.87 -8.54
CA TYR A 77 -1.54 4.03 -7.93
C TYR A 77 -2.49 3.52 -9.02
N ARG A 78 -3.22 2.47 -8.69
CA ARG A 78 -4.18 1.81 -9.59
C ARG A 78 -5.58 1.95 -9.03
N LEU A 79 -6.51 2.39 -9.88
CA LEU A 79 -7.94 2.38 -9.61
C LEU A 79 -8.57 1.17 -10.29
N LEU A 80 -9.50 0.50 -9.63
CA LEU A 80 -10.31 -0.56 -10.24
C LEU A 80 -11.66 -0.70 -9.54
N GLU A 81 -12.57 -1.40 -10.19
CA GLU A 81 -13.92 -1.64 -9.70
C GLU A 81 -14.24 -3.13 -9.68
N ARG A 82 -14.87 -3.59 -8.60
CA ARG A 82 -15.35 -4.97 -8.50
C ARG A 82 -16.55 -5.06 -7.57
N ASP A 83 -17.59 -5.77 -7.99
CA ASP A 83 -18.77 -6.06 -7.16
C ASP A 83 -19.38 -4.80 -6.53
N ARG A 84 -19.45 -3.71 -7.31
CA ARG A 84 -19.91 -2.36 -6.88
C ARG A 84 -19.06 -1.73 -5.76
N VAL A 85 -17.80 -2.14 -5.63
CA VAL A 85 -16.80 -1.53 -4.76
C VAL A 85 -15.69 -0.96 -5.64
N ALA A 86 -15.29 0.28 -5.37
CA ALA A 86 -14.14 0.91 -6.00
C ALA A 86 -12.92 0.76 -5.08
N TYR A 87 -11.76 0.56 -5.70
CA TYR A 87 -10.50 0.37 -5.00
C TYR A 87 -9.43 1.30 -5.57
N LEU A 88 -8.57 1.77 -4.68
CA LEU A 88 -7.27 2.34 -5.00
C LEU A 88 -6.20 1.45 -4.38
N SER A 89 -5.26 0.95 -5.18
CA SER A 89 -4.20 0.06 -4.71
C SER A 89 -2.83 0.54 -5.16
N SER A 90 -1.86 0.50 -4.25
CA SER A 90 -0.48 0.86 -4.54
C SER A 90 0.50 0.23 -3.55
N CYS A 91 1.77 0.19 -3.93
CA CYS A 91 2.88 -0.15 -3.06
C CYS A 91 3.55 1.12 -2.55
N ILE A 92 3.60 1.34 -1.23
CA ILE A 92 4.52 2.32 -0.64
C ILE A 92 5.85 1.62 -0.43
N ASN A 93 6.91 2.20 -0.97
CA ASN A 93 8.27 1.76 -0.76
C ASN A 93 8.83 2.34 0.54
N SER A 94 9.86 1.72 1.11
CA SER A 94 10.54 2.27 2.29
C SER A 94 11.14 3.66 2.04
N ARG A 95 11.45 3.94 0.77
CA ARG A 95 12.01 5.20 0.28
C ARG A 95 11.36 5.57 -1.05
N GLY A 96 11.20 6.86 -1.28
CA GLY A 96 10.65 7.40 -2.52
C GLY A 96 9.13 7.26 -2.64
N SER A 97 8.66 7.28 -3.88
CA SER A 97 7.23 7.37 -4.20
C SER A 97 6.54 6.00 -4.20
N SER A 98 5.21 6.01 -4.22
CA SER A 98 4.43 4.80 -4.41
C SER A 98 4.55 4.26 -5.84
N THR A 99 4.43 2.95 -6.00
CA THR A 99 4.65 2.24 -7.26
C THR A 99 3.57 1.18 -7.47
N ILE A 100 3.31 0.82 -8.72
CA ILE A 100 2.30 -0.20 -9.07
C ILE A 100 2.85 -1.36 -9.88
N ASN A 101 4.03 -1.21 -10.48
CA ASN A 101 4.65 -2.24 -11.30
C ASN A 101 6.14 -2.40 -10.96
N ARG A 102 6.69 -3.51 -11.49
CA ARG A 102 8.06 -3.94 -11.28
C ARG A 102 9.11 -2.91 -11.72
N GLU A 103 8.87 -2.26 -12.85
CA GLU A 103 9.78 -1.27 -13.43
C GLU A 103 9.89 -0.03 -12.53
N GLN A 104 8.75 0.50 -12.09
CA GLN A 104 8.67 1.63 -11.16
C GLN A 104 9.30 1.27 -9.81
N PHE A 105 9.01 0.08 -9.28
CA PHE A 105 9.56 -0.41 -8.01
C PHE A 105 11.10 -0.46 -8.05
N PHE A 106 11.67 -1.06 -9.10
CA PHE A 106 13.12 -1.13 -9.25
C PHE A 106 13.77 0.21 -9.59
N ALA A 107 13.13 1.06 -10.39
CA ALA A 107 13.64 2.41 -10.67
C ALA A 107 13.71 3.24 -9.39
N ASN A 108 12.67 3.18 -8.55
CA ASN A 108 12.62 3.82 -7.24
C ASN A 108 13.76 3.29 -6.35
N ARG A 109 13.89 1.97 -6.23
CA ARG A 109 14.97 1.32 -5.48
C ARG A 109 16.36 1.76 -5.93
N ASN A 110 16.65 1.71 -7.24
CA ASN A 110 17.96 2.07 -7.76
C ASN A 110 18.29 3.55 -7.50
N THR A 111 17.29 4.43 -7.54
CA THR A 111 17.48 5.86 -7.29
C THR A 111 17.81 6.15 -5.82
N TYR A 112 17.15 5.46 -4.88
CA TYR A 112 17.24 5.79 -3.45
C TYR A 112 18.17 4.88 -2.63
N ASP A 113 18.45 3.66 -3.09
CA ASP A 113 19.32 2.70 -2.39
C ASP A 113 20.77 2.73 -2.86
N LEU A 114 21.05 3.03 -4.14
CA LEU A 114 22.41 3.05 -4.70
C LEU A 114 23.14 4.39 -4.52
N ARG A 115 22.74 5.19 -3.53
CA ARG A 115 23.42 6.45 -3.25
C ARG A 115 24.79 6.20 -2.63
N ILE A 116 25.79 7.02 -3.03
CA ILE A 116 27.20 6.89 -2.60
C ILE A 116 27.33 6.90 -1.07
N ASP A 117 26.47 7.65 -0.36
CA ASP A 117 26.43 7.70 1.10
C ASP A 117 26.06 6.37 1.78
N ARG A 118 25.53 5.38 1.04
CA ARG A 118 25.18 4.04 1.55
C ARG A 118 26.13 2.94 1.11
N LEU A 119 27.12 3.22 0.26
CA LEU A 119 28.08 2.21 -0.17
C LEU A 119 28.89 1.67 1.01
N LEU A 120 29.25 2.51 1.98
CA LEU A 120 30.01 2.11 3.18
C LEU A 120 29.25 1.09 4.05
N PRO A 121 28.02 1.37 4.54
CA PRO A 121 27.24 0.39 5.30
C PRO A 121 26.97 -0.92 4.55
N ILE A 122 26.72 -0.84 3.23
CA ILE A 122 26.49 -2.01 2.37
C ILE A 122 27.75 -2.89 2.27
N VAL A 123 28.91 -2.28 2.01
CA VAL A 123 30.20 -2.99 1.92
C VAL A 123 30.59 -3.60 3.27
N LEU A 124 30.19 -2.98 4.38
CA LEU A 124 30.38 -3.49 5.74
C LEU A 124 29.33 -4.53 6.17
N GLY A 125 28.37 -4.88 5.30
CA GLY A 125 27.32 -5.86 5.60
C GLY A 125 26.30 -5.41 6.66
N MET A 126 26.22 -4.12 6.95
CA MET A 126 25.34 -3.55 7.97
C MET A 126 23.93 -3.24 7.46
N GLU A 127 23.74 -3.18 6.14
CA GLU A 127 22.44 -2.96 5.50
C GLU A 127 22.31 -3.86 4.25
N ASP A 128 21.10 -4.37 3.97
CA ASP A 128 20.83 -5.04 2.69
C ASP A 128 20.97 -4.01 1.54
N PRO A 129 21.78 -4.30 0.51
CA PRO A 129 21.96 -3.40 -0.63
C PRO A 129 20.68 -3.05 -1.39
N ARG A 130 19.59 -3.82 -1.22
CA ARG A 130 18.37 -3.68 -2.00
C ARG A 130 17.15 -3.84 -1.11
N ASP A 131 16.53 -2.72 -0.72
CA ASP A 131 15.31 -2.76 0.05
C ASP A 131 14.14 -3.22 -0.86
N ALA A 132 13.81 -4.50 -0.76
CA ALA A 132 12.73 -5.14 -1.52
C ALA A 132 11.43 -5.22 -0.72
N ARG A 133 11.21 -4.27 0.19
CA ARG A 133 10.05 -4.25 1.09
C ARG A 133 9.00 -3.28 0.56
N CYS A 134 7.75 -3.68 0.69
CA CYS A 134 6.60 -2.94 0.22
C CYS A 134 5.50 -2.93 1.28
N LEU A 135 4.92 -1.77 1.56
CA LEU A 135 3.59 -1.71 2.15
C LEU A 135 2.59 -1.69 0.99
N TRP A 136 2.03 -2.85 0.68
CA TRP A 136 0.93 -2.93 -0.28
C TRP A 136 -0.34 -2.45 0.42
N ILE A 137 -0.87 -1.32 -0.03
CA ILE A 137 -2.04 -0.68 0.55
C ILE A 137 -3.17 -0.71 -0.46
N THR A 138 -4.37 -1.05 0.02
CA THR A 138 -5.61 -0.92 -0.73
C THR A 138 -6.61 -0.09 0.07
N VAL A 139 -7.14 0.96 -0.54
CA VAL A 139 -8.25 1.77 -0.04
C VAL A 139 -9.50 1.38 -0.82
N SER A 140 -10.64 1.17 -0.16
CA SER A 140 -11.87 0.82 -0.85
C SER A 140 -13.13 1.38 -0.22
N THR A 141 -14.15 1.55 -1.05
CA THR A 141 -15.50 1.98 -0.63
C THR A 141 -16.56 1.46 -1.61
N PRO A 142 -17.79 1.18 -1.14
CA PRO A 142 -18.91 0.89 -2.04
C PRO A 142 -19.21 2.09 -2.95
N ILE A 143 -19.49 1.86 -4.23
CA ILE A 143 -19.83 2.92 -5.19
C ILE A 143 -21.19 3.56 -4.84
N GLU A 144 -22.14 2.74 -4.39
CA GLU A 144 -23.53 3.12 -4.07
C GLU A 144 -24.19 3.91 -5.22
N ASN A 145 -24.94 4.97 -4.91
CA ASN A 145 -25.65 5.81 -5.90
C ASN A 145 -24.79 7.00 -6.39
N ARG A 146 -23.47 6.94 -6.23
CA ARG A 146 -22.54 8.00 -6.65
C ARG A 146 -21.98 7.69 -8.03
N SER A 147 -21.57 8.72 -8.77
CA SER A 147 -20.79 8.50 -9.99
C SER A 147 -19.39 7.99 -9.63
N ILE A 148 -18.83 7.15 -10.50
CA ILE A 148 -17.53 6.55 -10.25
C ILE A 148 -16.41 7.60 -10.18
N GLU A 149 -16.51 8.68 -10.96
CA GLU A 149 -15.54 9.77 -10.96
C GLU A 149 -15.47 10.45 -9.59
N VAL A 150 -16.62 10.65 -8.95
CA VAL A 150 -16.70 11.20 -7.59
C VAL A 150 -16.07 10.23 -6.59
N VAL A 151 -16.33 8.93 -6.71
CA VAL A 151 -15.76 7.91 -5.83
C VAL A 151 -14.24 7.83 -5.99
N HIS A 152 -13.73 7.87 -7.21
CA HIS A 152 -12.30 7.89 -7.51
C HIS A 152 -11.61 9.13 -6.92
N GLN A 153 -12.19 10.32 -7.04
CA GLN A 153 -11.67 11.53 -6.41
C GLN A 153 -11.58 11.41 -4.89
N GLN A 154 -12.58 10.79 -4.25
CA GLN A 154 -12.56 10.57 -2.82
C GLN A 154 -11.52 9.53 -2.39
N LEU A 155 -11.36 8.44 -3.16
CA LEU A 155 -10.29 7.46 -2.95
C LEU A 155 -8.91 8.11 -3.03
N GLU A 156 -8.68 8.99 -4.02
CA GLU A 156 -7.43 9.74 -4.19
C GLU A 156 -7.16 10.68 -3.00
N ALA A 157 -8.19 11.36 -2.48
CA ALA A 157 -8.05 12.20 -1.29
C ALA A 157 -7.66 11.39 -0.05
N VAL A 158 -8.34 10.26 0.19
CA VAL A 158 -7.99 9.35 1.29
C VAL A 158 -6.60 8.77 1.13
N TRP A 159 -6.22 8.42 -0.10
CA TRP A 159 -4.90 7.90 -0.40
C TRP A 159 -3.79 8.88 -0.03
N GLN A 160 -3.95 10.18 -0.31
CA GLN A 160 -2.97 11.19 0.08
C GLN A 160 -2.73 11.21 1.60
N ASP A 161 -3.81 11.14 2.39
CA ASP A 161 -3.73 11.08 3.86
C ASP A 161 -3.05 9.79 4.34
N VAL A 162 -3.45 8.64 3.78
CA VAL A 162 -2.89 7.32 4.11
C VAL A 162 -1.41 7.28 3.77
N TYR A 163 -1.02 7.74 2.58
CA TYR A 163 0.37 7.81 2.15
C TYR A 163 1.22 8.69 3.08
N ALA A 164 0.74 9.92 3.37
CA ALA A 164 1.43 10.85 4.25
C ALA A 164 1.60 10.30 5.68
N TRP A 165 0.68 9.45 6.14
CA TRP A 165 0.80 8.78 7.44
C TRP A 165 1.81 7.65 7.46
N TRP A 166 1.76 6.78 6.44
CA TRP A 166 2.52 5.52 6.42
C TRP A 166 3.94 5.67 5.92
N LEU A 167 4.22 6.58 4.98
CA LEU A 167 5.59 6.80 4.49
C LEU A 167 6.60 7.08 5.62
N PRO A 168 6.39 8.05 6.54
CA PRO A 168 7.33 8.29 7.64
C PRO A 168 7.30 7.19 8.73
N ARG A 169 6.30 6.30 8.70
CA ARG A 169 6.11 5.18 9.65
C ARG A 169 6.41 3.83 9.02
N PHE A 170 7.09 3.83 7.87
CA PHE A 170 7.47 2.59 7.21
C PHE A 170 8.29 1.74 8.19
N PRO A 171 7.95 0.45 8.39
CA PRO A 171 8.64 -0.40 9.36
C PRO A 171 10.15 -0.39 9.18
N LYS A 172 10.89 -0.16 10.26
CA LYS A 172 12.36 -0.26 10.26
C LYS A 172 12.78 -1.74 10.23
N LEU A 173 14.01 -1.99 9.79
CA LEU A 173 14.70 -3.27 9.98
C LEU A 173 15.05 -3.45 11.46
#